data_AF-A0A0V0QYM1-F1
#
_entry.id   AF-A0A0V0QYM1-F1
#
_cell.length_a   1.000
_cell.length_b   1.000
_cell.length_c   1.000
_cell.angle_alpha   90.00
_cell.angle_beta   90.00
_cell.angle_gamma   90.00
#
_symmetry.space_group_name_H-M   'P 1'
#
loop_
_entity.id
_entity.type
_entity.pdbx_description
1 polymer ?
#
loop_
_entity_poly.entity_id
_entity_poly.type
_entity_poly.pdbx_seq_one_letter_code
_entity_poly.pdbx_strand_id
1 'polypeptide(L)'
;MLKQIILALSIVLIAQAFVYTNLDFDRQDQEQKQFQTPVEALDIDLHRGFIPNNKNQGLNKTKRLARDISALPKDFTWQNMDGVNYLTLVQNQKLPQYCSSSWAFAAASSLSDRIKIKRKAAWPDIVIGVQQLLSCQTQSYGCEGGDDLDAYSYIYENEIPDQTCSIYQGSSWLQGLTCTDFVKCGTCWGRERGQQFFQQKQFTNKHQLQKKI
;
A
#
# COMPACT_ATOMS: atom_id res chain seq x y z
N MET A 1 26.73 -36.02 -47.62
CA MET A 1 25.69 -34.97 -47.65
C MET A 1 24.73 -35.12 -46.46
N LEU A 2 23.86 -36.14 -46.42
CA LEU A 2 22.86 -36.30 -45.33
C LEU A 2 23.45 -36.44 -43.91
N LYS A 3 24.57 -37.18 -43.75
CA LYS A 3 25.24 -37.35 -42.43
C LYS A 3 25.78 -36.04 -41.85
N GLN A 4 26.24 -35.10 -42.69
CA GLN A 4 26.75 -33.81 -42.19
C GLN A 4 25.62 -32.86 -41.79
N ILE A 5 24.47 -32.94 -42.46
CA ILE A 5 23.28 -32.16 -42.10
C ILE A 5 22.70 -32.63 -40.77
N ILE A 6 22.65 -33.94 -40.52
CA ILE A 6 22.18 -34.50 -39.24
C ILE A 6 23.11 -34.09 -38.09
N LEU A 7 24.43 -34.08 -38.32
CA LEU A 7 25.40 -33.66 -37.31
C LEU A 7 25.31 -32.15 -37.00
N ALA A 8 25.06 -31.31 -38.01
CA ALA A 8 24.86 -29.88 -37.80
C ALA A 8 23.57 -29.58 -37.03
N LEU A 9 22.47 -30.28 -37.35
CA LEU A 9 21.18 -30.12 -36.65
C LEU A 9 21.25 -30.58 -35.19
N SER A 10 21.96 -31.67 -34.89
CA SER A 10 22.15 -32.11 -33.51
C SER A 10 22.99 -31.13 -32.69
N ILE A 11 24.05 -30.55 -33.27
CA ILE A 11 24.86 -29.52 -32.60
C ILE A 11 24.03 -28.26 -32.31
N VAL A 12 23.19 -27.82 -33.25
CA VAL A 12 22.31 -26.65 -33.05
C VAL A 12 21.27 -26.90 -31.96
N LEU A 13 20.66 -28.10 -31.93
CA LEU A 13 19.71 -28.48 -30.88
C LEU A 13 20.39 -28.58 -29.50
N ILE A 14 21.61 -29.11 -29.44
CA ILE A 14 22.40 -29.15 -28.20
C ILE A 14 22.79 -27.74 -27.75
N ALA A 15 23.19 -26.85 -28.66
CA ALA A 15 23.52 -25.46 -28.34
C ALA A 15 22.29 -24.68 -27.87
N GLN A 16 21.12 -24.88 -28.50
CA GLN A 16 19.86 -24.32 -28.03
C GLN A 16 19.50 -24.86 -26.65
N ALA A 17 19.57 -26.18 -26.43
CA ALA A 17 19.34 -26.76 -25.11
C ALA A 17 20.30 -26.20 -24.05
N PHE A 18 21.58 -25.99 -24.39
CA PHE A 18 22.58 -25.41 -23.50
C PHE A 18 22.29 -23.93 -23.19
N VAL A 19 21.82 -23.15 -24.17
CA VAL A 19 21.37 -21.77 -23.95
C VAL A 19 20.10 -21.74 -23.09
N TYR A 20 19.16 -22.68 -23.29
CA TYR A 20 17.95 -22.79 -22.47
C TYR A 20 18.22 -23.28 -21.04
N THR A 21 19.25 -24.10 -20.80
CA THR A 21 19.65 -24.54 -19.45
C THR A 21 20.56 -23.55 -18.73
N ASN A 22 21.24 -22.63 -19.43
CA ASN A 22 22.12 -21.62 -18.82
C ASN A 22 21.49 -20.22 -18.73
N LEU A 23 20.23 -20.05 -19.12
CA LEU A 23 19.40 -18.92 -18.70
C LEU A 23 18.82 -19.19 -17.30
N ASP A 24 19.70 -19.47 -16.33
CA ASP A 24 19.40 -19.25 -14.92
C ASP A 24 19.47 -17.73 -14.68
N PHE A 25 18.39 -17.06 -15.08
CA PHE A 25 18.04 -15.75 -14.53
C PHE A 25 17.88 -15.94 -13.03
N ASP A 26 18.81 -15.38 -12.25
CA ASP A 26 18.86 -15.40 -10.77
C ASP A 26 17.47 -15.28 -10.13
N ARG A 27 16.78 -16.41 -10.03
CA ARG A 27 15.65 -16.63 -9.15
C ARG A 27 16.32 -16.94 -7.83
N GLN A 28 16.74 -15.89 -7.12
CA GLN A 28 16.80 -16.01 -5.68
C GLN A 28 15.40 -16.42 -5.22
N ASP A 29 15.29 -17.68 -4.81
CA ASP A 29 14.17 -18.23 -4.06
C ASP A 29 13.99 -17.39 -2.79
N GLN A 30 13.30 -16.27 -2.91
CA GLN A 30 12.44 -15.83 -1.84
C GLN A 30 11.19 -16.68 -1.98
N GLU A 31 11.03 -17.65 -1.08
CA GLU A 31 9.73 -18.21 -0.73
C GLU A 31 8.70 -17.07 -0.82
N GLN A 32 7.79 -17.13 -1.79
CA GLN A 32 6.62 -16.26 -1.79
C GLN A 32 5.80 -16.68 -0.57
N LYS A 33 6.11 -16.09 0.59
CA LYS A 33 5.28 -16.17 1.77
C LYS A 33 3.93 -15.63 1.34
N GLN A 34 2.97 -16.53 1.17
CA GLN A 34 1.59 -16.17 0.92
C GLN A 34 1.06 -15.55 2.21
N PHE A 35 1.24 -14.24 2.34
CA PHE A 35 0.81 -13.49 3.51
C PHE A 35 -0.70 -13.65 3.67
N GLN A 36 -1.13 -14.28 4.76
CA GLN A 36 -2.51 -14.68 4.96
C GLN A 36 -3.41 -13.47 5.25
N THR A 37 -2.80 -12.32 5.61
CA THR A 37 -3.44 -11.07 5.99
C THR A 37 -2.70 -9.83 5.46
N PRO A 38 -3.39 -8.68 5.29
CA PRO A 38 -2.75 -7.40 4.98
C PRO A 38 -1.66 -6.99 5.99
N VAL A 39 -1.78 -7.46 7.25
CA VAL A 39 -0.86 -7.16 8.36
C VAL A 39 0.54 -7.72 8.11
N GLU A 40 0.67 -8.98 7.67
CA GLU A 40 1.97 -9.56 7.36
C GLU A 40 2.56 -9.00 6.06
N ALA A 41 1.72 -8.39 5.22
CA ALA A 41 2.19 -7.69 4.04
C ALA A 41 2.93 -6.39 4.40
N LEU A 42 2.73 -5.79 5.58
CA LEU A 42 3.14 -4.41 5.79
C LEU A 42 4.45 -4.22 6.58
N ASP A 43 4.95 -5.21 7.33
CA ASP A 43 6.22 -5.17 8.12
C ASP A 43 6.66 -3.75 8.54
N ILE A 44 5.75 -3.03 9.20
CA ILE A 44 5.93 -1.60 9.50
C ILE A 44 6.74 -1.50 10.79
N ASP A 45 8.04 -1.29 10.66
CA ASP A 45 8.84 -0.72 11.75
C ASP A 45 8.44 0.75 11.93
N LEU A 46 7.65 1.03 12.98
CA LEU A 46 7.14 2.38 13.35
C LEU A 46 8.25 3.35 13.82
N HIS A 47 9.53 2.96 13.78
CA HIS A 47 10.64 3.76 14.32
C HIS A 47 11.17 4.88 13.41
N ARG A 48 10.44 5.25 12.35
CA ARG A 48 10.85 6.31 11.41
C ARG A 48 9.84 7.47 11.39
N GLY A 49 10.01 8.43 12.30
CA GLY A 49 9.39 9.75 12.13
C GLY A 49 9.18 10.58 13.38
N PHE A 50 9.10 9.96 14.57
CA PHE A 50 8.59 10.66 15.75
C PHE A 50 9.69 11.25 16.66
N ILE A 51 9.55 12.53 17.03
CA ILE A 51 10.16 13.09 18.25
C ILE A 51 9.17 12.81 19.39
N PRO A 52 9.51 11.98 20.39
CA PRO A 52 8.58 11.60 21.44
C PRO A 52 8.08 12.80 22.26
N ASN A 53 6.76 12.99 22.32
CA ASN A 53 6.14 13.66 23.46
C ASN A 53 6.29 12.76 24.70
N ASN A 54 6.38 13.36 25.89
CA ASN A 54 6.72 12.75 27.18
C ASN A 54 5.81 11.57 27.58
N LYS A 55 4.67 11.37 26.91
CA LYS A 55 3.75 10.23 27.12
C LYS A 55 4.07 8.98 26.29
N ASN A 56 4.92 9.08 25.26
CA ASN A 56 5.31 7.96 24.37
C ASN A 56 6.69 7.37 24.73
N GLN A 57 7.19 7.63 25.94
CA GLN A 57 8.50 7.16 26.43
C GLN A 57 8.57 5.64 26.70
N GLY A 58 7.52 4.89 26.38
CA GLY A 58 7.45 3.43 26.54
C GLY A 58 8.03 2.61 25.40
N LEU A 59 8.47 3.23 24.29
CA LEU A 59 9.15 2.50 23.22
C LEU A 59 10.54 2.09 23.70
N ASN A 60 10.70 0.81 24.02
CA ASN A 60 11.98 0.18 24.28
C ASN A 60 12.85 0.44 23.05
N LYS A 61 13.83 1.35 23.16
CA LYS A 61 14.73 1.71 22.05
C LYS A 61 15.47 0.44 21.64
N THR A 62 14.96 -0.31 20.68
CA THR A 62 15.70 -1.39 20.07
C THR A 62 16.99 -0.77 19.58
N LYS A 63 18.12 -1.26 20.10
CA LYS A 63 19.45 -0.80 19.73
C LYS A 63 19.56 -1.02 18.22
N ARG A 64 19.37 0.04 17.42
CA ARG A 64 19.49 -0.06 15.97
C ARG A 64 20.84 -0.68 15.71
N LEU A 65 20.86 -1.81 15.01
CA LEU A 65 22.12 -2.38 14.53
C LEU A 65 22.82 -1.26 13.77
N ALA A 66 24.05 -0.95 14.16
CA ALA A 66 24.87 0.03 13.48
C ALA A 66 25.02 -0.45 12.03
N ARG A 67 24.25 0.17 11.13
CA ARG A 67 24.31 -0.15 9.71
C ARG A 67 25.55 0.55 9.17
N ASP A 68 26.37 -0.20 8.45
CA ASP A 68 27.51 0.37 7.75
C ASP A 68 26.99 1.44 6.78
N ILE A 69 27.36 2.69 7.06
CA ILE A 69 26.92 3.85 6.29
C ILE A 69 27.59 3.84 4.90
N SER A 70 28.76 3.22 4.78
CA SER A 70 29.47 3.12 3.51
C SER A 70 28.76 2.23 2.48
N ALA A 71 27.87 1.35 2.96
CA ALA A 71 27.04 0.49 2.12
C ALA A 71 25.74 1.17 1.64
N LEU A 72 25.42 2.38 2.12
CA LEU A 72 24.24 3.13 1.65
C LEU A 72 24.56 3.91 0.37
N PRO A 73 23.59 4.03 -0.55
CA PRO A 73 23.76 4.87 -1.73
C PRO A 73 23.93 6.35 -1.31
N LYS A 74 24.77 7.09 -2.05
CA LYS A 74 24.98 8.53 -1.83
C LYS A 74 23.72 9.35 -2.14
N ASP A 75 22.98 8.93 -3.15
CA ASP A 75 21.73 9.53 -3.59
C ASP A 75 20.66 8.46 -3.70
N PHE A 76 19.47 8.74 -3.20
CA PHE A 76 18.37 7.79 -3.18
C PHE A 76 17.03 8.49 -3.34
N THR A 77 16.20 8.01 -4.26
CA THR A 77 14.83 8.46 -4.40
C THR A 77 13.93 7.34 -4.87
N TRP A 78 12.79 7.14 -4.19
CA TRP A 78 11.76 6.23 -4.65
C TRP A 78 11.06 6.72 -5.93
N GLN A 79 11.26 7.98 -6.33
CA GLN A 79 10.73 8.52 -7.59
C GLN A 79 11.37 7.88 -8.82
N ASN A 80 12.58 7.38 -8.69
CA ASN A 80 13.33 6.77 -9.78
C ASN A 80 14.31 5.73 -9.23
N MET A 81 13.83 4.49 -9.17
CA MET A 81 14.64 3.30 -8.90
C MET A 81 14.78 2.55 -10.22
N ASP A 82 15.93 2.69 -10.88
CA ASP A 82 16.23 2.05 -12.17
C ASP A 82 15.18 2.31 -13.27
N GLY A 83 14.67 3.54 -13.36
CA GLY A 83 13.65 3.94 -14.32
C GLY A 83 12.20 3.71 -13.84
N VAL A 84 12.01 3.17 -12.64
CA VAL A 84 10.68 2.87 -12.07
C VAL A 84 10.35 3.86 -10.95
N ASN A 85 9.16 4.49 -11.04
CA ASN A 85 8.63 5.35 -9.99
C ASN A 85 7.77 4.57 -9.00
N TYR A 86 8.15 4.60 -7.73
CA TYR A 86 7.48 3.94 -6.61
C TYR A 86 6.65 4.87 -5.73
N LEU A 87 6.57 6.16 -6.06
CA LEU A 87 5.65 7.08 -5.38
C LEU A 87 4.24 6.97 -5.99
N THR A 88 3.25 7.06 -5.12
CA THR A 88 1.85 7.25 -5.46
C THR A 88 1.54 8.74 -5.69
N LEU A 89 0.29 9.04 -6.05
CA LEU A 89 -0.10 10.38 -6.46
C LEU A 89 0.06 11.42 -5.33
N VAL A 90 0.47 12.64 -5.71
CA VAL A 90 0.49 13.80 -4.80
C VAL A 90 -0.94 14.27 -4.56
N GLN A 91 -1.30 14.46 -3.30
CA GLN A 91 -2.63 14.89 -2.89
C GLN A 91 -2.62 16.27 -2.22
N ASN A 92 -3.77 16.93 -2.16
CA ASN A 92 -3.92 18.26 -1.57
C ASN A 92 -4.93 18.25 -0.41
N GLN A 93 -4.41 18.42 0.80
CA GLN A 93 -5.21 18.47 2.02
C GLN A 93 -6.01 19.76 2.25
N LYS A 94 -5.75 20.83 1.49
CA LYS A 94 -6.37 22.14 1.73
C LYS A 94 -7.66 22.35 0.93
N LEU A 95 -8.07 21.36 0.13
CA LEU A 95 -9.26 21.40 -0.71
C LEU A 95 -10.14 20.18 -0.43
N PRO A 96 -11.48 20.30 -0.52
CA PRO A 96 -12.25 21.47 -0.94
C PRO A 96 -12.29 22.62 0.09
N GLN A 97 -11.95 22.35 1.34
CA GLN A 97 -11.76 23.38 2.37
C GLN A 97 -10.51 23.12 3.21
N TYR A 98 -10.09 24.12 3.96
CA TYR A 98 -8.94 24.03 4.85
C TYR A 98 -9.15 22.92 5.90
N CYS A 99 -8.21 21.98 5.96
CA CYS A 99 -8.17 20.90 6.93
C CYS A 99 -6.69 20.61 7.26
N SER A 100 -6.34 20.64 8.56
CA SER A 100 -4.99 20.37 9.05
C SER A 100 -4.71 18.86 9.19
N SER A 101 -4.85 18.13 8.09
CA SER A 101 -4.80 16.66 8.02
C SER A 101 -3.42 16.10 7.61
N SER A 102 -2.33 16.84 7.82
CA SER A 102 -0.99 16.45 7.31
C SER A 102 -0.51 15.13 7.89
N TRP A 103 -0.83 14.90 9.17
CA TRP A 103 -0.58 13.66 9.89
C TRP A 103 -1.18 12.44 9.16
N ALA A 104 -2.44 12.54 8.72
CA ALA A 104 -3.16 11.46 8.05
C ALA A 104 -2.67 11.26 6.60
N PHE A 105 -2.44 12.35 5.86
CA PHE A 105 -1.88 12.28 4.51
C PHE A 105 -0.47 11.70 4.50
N ALA A 106 0.41 12.12 5.41
CA ALA A 106 1.78 11.63 5.48
C ALA A 106 1.82 10.11 5.76
N ALA A 107 1.05 9.64 6.75
CA ALA A 107 0.98 8.23 7.09
C ALA A 107 0.40 7.39 5.93
N ALA A 108 -0.74 7.82 5.37
CA ALA A 108 -1.42 7.12 4.28
C ALA A 108 -0.57 7.09 3.00
N SER A 109 0.00 8.21 2.56
CA SER A 109 0.86 8.26 1.36
C SER A 109 2.12 7.41 1.53
N SER A 110 2.80 7.48 2.69
CA SER A 110 3.97 6.63 2.93
C SER A 110 3.62 5.14 2.90
N LEU A 111 2.47 4.76 3.43
CA LEU A 111 2.01 3.37 3.40
C LEU A 111 1.61 2.92 1.99
N SER A 112 0.94 3.78 1.23
CA SER A 112 0.63 3.57 -0.18
C SER A 112 1.89 3.37 -1.04
N ASP A 113 2.93 4.18 -0.83
CA ASP A 113 4.21 4.01 -1.50
C ASP A 113 4.89 2.69 -1.12
N ARG A 114 4.86 2.31 0.16
CA ARG A 114 5.36 0.99 0.62
C ARG A 114 4.61 -0.17 0.00
N ILE A 115 3.29 -0.06 -0.18
CA ILE A 115 2.49 -1.06 -0.90
C ILE A 115 2.95 -1.15 -2.35
N LYS A 116 3.19 -0.01 -3.02
CA LYS A 116 3.69 0.03 -4.39
C LYS A 116 5.08 -0.58 -4.53
N ILE A 117 5.98 -0.31 -3.58
CA ILE A 117 7.32 -0.94 -3.48
C ILE A 117 7.18 -2.46 -3.34
N LYS A 118 6.39 -2.92 -2.39
CA LYS A 118 6.19 -4.36 -2.14
C LYS A 118 5.59 -5.07 -3.35
N ARG A 119 4.73 -4.39 -4.10
CA ARG A 119 4.09 -4.90 -5.32
C ARG A 119 4.94 -4.68 -6.57
N LYS A 120 6.20 -4.23 -6.45
CA LYS A 120 7.12 -3.99 -7.58
C LYS A 120 6.48 -3.10 -8.66
N ALA A 121 5.80 -2.04 -8.24
CA ALA A 121 5.07 -1.11 -9.12
C ALA A 121 4.01 -1.76 -10.03
N ALA A 122 3.48 -2.94 -9.67
CA ALA A 122 2.40 -3.57 -10.41
C ALA A 122 1.09 -2.76 -10.32
N TRP A 123 0.41 -2.60 -11.46
CA TRP A 123 -0.89 -1.95 -11.53
C TRP A 123 -1.97 -2.72 -10.73
N PRO A 124 -2.95 -2.04 -10.11
CA PRO A 124 -3.11 -0.59 -9.96
C PRO A 124 -2.25 -0.02 -8.83
N ASP A 125 -2.01 1.29 -8.82
CA ASP A 125 -1.54 1.98 -7.62
C ASP A 125 -2.65 1.95 -6.55
N ILE A 126 -2.29 1.66 -5.30
CA ILE A 126 -3.24 1.59 -4.18
C ILE A 126 -3.05 2.84 -3.33
N VAL A 127 -4.08 3.69 -3.28
CA VAL A 127 -4.03 4.97 -2.58
C VAL A 127 -5.00 4.90 -1.42
N ILE A 128 -4.47 4.97 -0.19
CA ILE A 128 -5.28 4.79 1.01
C ILE A 128 -6.25 5.97 1.19
N GLY A 129 -7.51 5.65 1.52
CA GLY A 129 -8.57 6.63 1.76
C GLY A 129 -8.38 7.39 3.07
N VAL A 130 -7.70 8.55 2.99
CA VAL A 130 -7.42 9.44 4.14
C VAL A 130 -8.70 9.85 4.87
N GLN A 131 -9.83 9.95 4.18
CA GLN A 131 -11.09 10.38 4.79
C GLN A 131 -11.56 9.48 5.93
N GLN A 132 -11.32 8.17 5.85
CA GLN A 132 -11.68 7.28 6.96
C GLN A 132 -10.87 7.58 8.22
N LEU A 133 -9.58 7.92 8.11
CA LEU A 133 -8.78 8.34 9.27
C LEU A 133 -9.38 9.57 9.93
N LEU A 134 -9.76 10.58 9.14
CA LEU A 134 -10.33 11.82 9.66
C LEU A 134 -11.71 11.64 10.29
N SER A 135 -12.50 10.69 9.81
CA SER A 135 -13.86 10.47 10.32
C SER A 135 -13.94 9.43 11.43
N CYS A 136 -13.01 8.47 11.49
CA CYS A 136 -13.09 7.30 12.37
C CYS A 136 -11.99 7.19 13.42
N GLN A 137 -10.82 7.78 13.18
CA GLN A 137 -9.76 7.81 14.18
C GLN A 137 -10.01 9.03 15.09
N THR A 138 -10.33 8.76 16.36
CA THR A 138 -10.71 9.81 17.33
C THR A 138 -9.66 10.09 18.40
N GLN A 139 -8.51 9.40 18.40
CA GLN A 139 -7.42 9.73 19.32
C GLN A 139 -6.69 11.03 18.90
N SER A 140 -6.65 11.30 17.59
CA SER A 140 -6.22 12.57 17.00
C SER A 140 -7.41 13.51 16.75
N TYR A 141 -7.11 14.77 16.40
CA TYR A 141 -8.09 15.84 16.26
C TYR A 141 -8.53 16.08 14.81
N GLY A 142 -8.57 15.04 13.97
CA GLY A 142 -9.12 15.13 12.61
C GLY A 142 -8.50 16.28 11.79
N CYS A 143 -9.34 17.24 11.40
CA CYS A 143 -8.92 18.43 10.64
C CYS A 143 -8.27 19.55 11.47
N GLU A 144 -8.16 19.40 12.79
CA GLU A 144 -7.45 20.35 13.66
C GLU A 144 -6.01 19.93 13.95
N GLY A 145 -5.60 18.73 13.51
CA GLY A 145 -4.26 18.19 13.70
C GLY A 145 -4.29 16.76 14.22
N GLY A 146 -3.12 16.14 14.31
CA GLY A 146 -3.00 14.75 14.76
C GLY A 146 -1.57 14.24 14.69
N ASP A 147 -1.43 12.96 15.02
CA ASP A 147 -0.16 12.23 15.08
C ASP A 147 -0.14 11.13 13.99
N ASP A 148 0.95 11.01 13.25
CA ASP A 148 1.09 9.98 12.21
C ASP A 148 1.15 8.56 12.81
N LEU A 149 1.65 8.39 14.03
CA LEU A 149 1.62 7.11 14.75
C LEU A 149 0.20 6.69 15.13
N ASP A 150 -0.68 7.65 15.41
CA ASP A 150 -2.10 7.38 15.65
C ASP A 150 -2.79 6.86 14.38
N ALA A 151 -2.42 7.41 13.21
CA ALA A 151 -2.90 6.92 11.92
C ALA A 151 -2.41 5.48 11.67
N TYR A 152 -1.12 5.21 11.88
CA TYR A 152 -0.58 3.85 11.72
C TYR A 152 -1.21 2.86 12.68
N SER A 153 -1.38 3.22 13.96
CA SER A 153 -2.05 2.39 14.96
C SER A 153 -3.48 2.07 14.55
N TYR A 154 -4.22 3.06 14.08
CA TYR A 154 -5.57 2.85 13.57
C TYR A 154 -5.60 1.89 12.37
N ILE A 155 -4.72 2.07 11.38
CA ILE A 155 -4.61 1.19 10.21
C ILE A 155 -4.18 -0.22 10.59
N TYR A 156 -3.40 -0.37 11.65
CA TYR A 156 -2.99 -1.67 12.16
C TYR A 156 -4.16 -2.42 12.82
N GLU A 157 -5.00 -1.70 13.58
CA GLU A 157 -6.13 -2.27 14.32
C GLU A 157 -7.41 -2.39 13.48
N ASN A 158 -7.52 -1.69 12.36
CA ASN A 158 -8.73 -1.57 11.56
C ASN A 158 -8.45 -1.77 10.07
N GLU A 159 -9.47 -2.12 9.31
CA GLU A 159 -9.38 -2.11 7.85
C GLU A 159 -9.41 -0.67 7.31
N ILE A 160 -8.48 -0.37 6.40
CA ILE A 160 -8.48 0.88 5.65
C ILE A 160 -8.60 0.61 4.14
N PRO A 161 -9.55 1.25 3.44
CA PRO A 161 -9.82 0.98 2.05
C PRO A 161 -9.00 1.90 1.14
N ASP A 162 -9.11 1.63 -0.16
CA ASP A 162 -8.68 2.55 -1.20
C ASP A 162 -9.50 3.86 -1.18
N GLN A 163 -8.92 4.95 -1.67
CA GLN A 163 -9.55 6.28 -1.67
C GLN A 163 -10.89 6.31 -2.41
N THR A 164 -11.12 5.39 -3.34
CA THR A 164 -12.39 5.29 -4.08
C THR A 164 -13.56 4.88 -3.20
N CYS A 165 -13.32 4.19 -2.09
CA CYS A 165 -14.33 3.90 -1.06
C CYS A 165 -14.64 5.10 -0.16
N SER A 166 -13.60 5.89 0.16
CA SER A 166 -13.66 6.97 1.14
C SER A 166 -12.96 8.22 0.57
N ILE A 167 -13.67 8.90 -0.32
CA ILE A 167 -13.17 10.08 -1.02
C ILE A 167 -12.96 11.23 -0.04
N TYR A 168 -11.85 11.95 -0.17
CA TYR A 168 -11.51 13.09 0.67
C TYR A 168 -12.52 14.24 0.56
N GLN A 169 -13.01 14.71 1.72
CA GLN A 169 -14.00 15.77 1.84
C GLN A 169 -13.49 17.01 2.59
N GLY A 170 -12.26 16.99 3.12
CA GLY A 170 -11.73 18.12 3.90
C GLY A 170 -12.47 18.37 5.21
N SER A 171 -13.10 17.34 5.77
CA SER A 171 -13.88 17.43 7.01
C SER A 171 -13.61 16.19 7.86
N SER A 172 -13.73 16.33 9.17
CA SER A 172 -13.49 15.25 10.14
C SER A 172 -14.71 15.06 11.05
N TRP A 173 -14.61 14.11 11.98
CA TRP A 173 -15.66 13.89 12.98
C TRP A 173 -15.95 15.15 13.82
N LEU A 174 -14.96 16.02 14.04
CA LEU A 174 -15.14 17.31 14.74
C LEU A 174 -16.05 18.29 13.99
N GLN A 175 -16.06 18.23 12.67
CA GLN A 175 -16.92 19.07 11.82
C GLN A 175 -18.23 18.37 11.44
N GLY A 176 -18.58 17.27 12.15
CA GLY A 176 -19.84 16.55 11.99
C GLY A 176 -19.81 15.40 10.98
N LEU A 177 -18.67 15.14 10.32
CA LEU A 177 -18.53 13.99 9.42
C LEU A 177 -18.16 12.72 10.21
N THR A 178 -19.17 12.13 10.85
CA THR A 178 -19.03 10.98 11.74
C THR A 178 -18.65 9.69 11.01
N CYS A 179 -17.97 8.78 11.72
CA CYS A 179 -17.63 7.44 11.23
C CYS A 179 -18.87 6.57 10.99
N THR A 180 -19.43 6.63 9.78
CA THR A 180 -20.50 5.73 9.34
C THR A 180 -19.95 4.67 8.39
N ASP A 181 -20.69 3.58 8.21
CA ASP A 181 -20.31 2.55 7.22
C ASP A 181 -20.19 3.13 5.81
N PHE A 182 -21.02 4.13 5.47
CA PHE A 182 -20.92 4.84 4.20
C PHE A 182 -19.63 5.65 4.07
N VAL A 183 -19.17 6.29 5.16
CA VAL A 183 -17.89 7.03 5.15
C VAL A 183 -16.69 6.08 5.08
N LYS A 184 -16.79 4.89 5.69
CA LYS A 184 -15.75 3.85 5.56
C LYS A 184 -15.65 3.37 4.11
N CYS A 185 -16.75 2.89 3.53
CA CYS A 185 -16.82 2.63 2.10
C CYS A 185 -18.24 2.76 1.58
N GLY A 186 -18.46 3.71 0.69
CA GLY A 186 -19.79 4.01 0.15
C GLY A 186 -19.73 4.51 -1.28
N THR A 187 -20.77 4.22 -2.03
CA THR A 187 -20.97 4.78 -3.37
C THR A 187 -22.43 5.12 -3.60
N CYS A 188 -22.66 6.19 -4.34
CA CYS A 188 -23.99 6.65 -4.72
C CYS A 188 -24.26 6.24 -6.17
N TRP A 189 -24.91 5.10 -6.36
CA TRP A 189 -25.48 4.77 -7.67
C TRP A 189 -26.73 5.63 -7.87
N GLY A 190 -26.74 6.46 -8.92
CA GLY A 190 -27.91 7.25 -9.28
C GLY A 190 -29.15 6.35 -9.38
N ARG A 191 -30.25 6.73 -8.72
CA ARG A 191 -31.50 6.00 -8.82
C ARG A 191 -32.04 6.09 -10.24
N GLU A 192 -32.07 4.98 -10.97
CA GLU A 192 -33.31 4.66 -11.67
C GLU A 192 -34.38 4.46 -10.60
N ARG A 193 -35.55 5.08 -10.78
CA ARG A 193 -36.65 5.12 -9.81
C ARG A 193 -36.89 3.73 -9.16
N GLY A 194 -36.50 3.55 -7.89
CA GLY A 194 -36.98 2.44 -7.06
C GLY A 194 -35.95 1.57 -6.30
N GLN A 195 -34.63 1.76 -6.45
CA GLN A 195 -33.66 0.92 -5.71
C GLN A 195 -32.97 1.65 -4.55
N GLN A 196 -32.82 0.94 -3.42
CA GLN A 196 -32.18 1.40 -2.20
C GLN A 196 -30.66 1.46 -2.38
N PHE A 197 -30.00 2.38 -1.67
CA PHE A 197 -28.55 2.57 -1.69
C PHE A 197 -27.82 1.26 -1.38
N PHE A 198 -27.02 0.75 -2.32
CA PHE A 198 -26.17 -0.41 -2.08
C PHE A 198 -24.90 0.06 -1.37
N GLN A 199 -24.78 -0.22 -0.07
CA GLN A 199 -23.48 -0.26 0.59
C GLN A 199 -22.68 -1.41 -0.03
N GLN A 200 -21.41 -1.19 -0.40
CA GLN A 200 -20.52 -2.28 -0.76
C GLN A 200 -20.21 -3.11 0.50
N LYS A 201 -21.09 -4.05 0.85
CA LYS A 201 -20.76 -5.14 1.78
C LYS A 201 -19.87 -6.17 1.09
N GLN A 202 -18.67 -5.79 0.67
CA GLN A 202 -17.66 -6.76 0.21
C GLN A 202 -16.24 -6.35 0.58
N PHE A 203 -15.89 -6.55 1.85
CA PHE A 203 -14.51 -6.91 2.22
C PHE A 203 -14.44 -8.13 3.16
N THR A 204 -15.57 -8.58 3.70
CA THR A 204 -15.70 -9.85 4.42
C THR A 204 -16.26 -10.93 3.48
N ASN A 205 -15.39 -11.62 2.73
CA ASN A 205 -15.44 -13.07 2.55
C ASN A 205 -14.38 -13.53 1.53
N LYS A 206 -13.31 -14.13 2.05
CA LYS A 206 -12.62 -15.21 1.32
C LYS A 206 -13.69 -16.27 1.00
N HIS A 207 -13.75 -16.68 -0.26
CA HIS A 207 -14.72 -17.60 -0.86
C HIS A 207 -16.10 -17.02 -1.18
N GLN A 208 -16.29 -16.53 -2.41
CA GLN A 208 -17.36 -16.98 -3.32
C GLN A 208 -17.04 -16.52 -4.76
N LEU A 209 -15.98 -17.09 -5.35
CA LEU A 209 -15.95 -17.29 -6.81
C LEU A 209 -16.58 -18.65 -7.08
N GLN A 210 -17.91 -18.73 -7.09
CA GLN A 210 -18.61 -19.86 -7.67
C GLN A 210 -19.81 -19.39 -8.49
N LYS A 211 -19.63 -19.51 -9.81
CA LYS A 211 -20.60 -19.93 -10.82
C LYS A 211 -22.05 -19.50 -10.60
N LYS A 212 -22.56 -18.77 -11.58
CA LYS A 212 -23.84 -19.15 -12.17
C LYS A 212 -23.80 -19.00 -13.69
N ILE A 213 -24.05 -20.14 -14.33
CA ILE A 213 -24.65 -20.28 -15.66
C ILE A 213 -25.99 -19.55 -15.65
#